data_AF-A0A949ULE0-F1
#
_entry.id   AF-A0A949ULE0-F1
#
_cell.length_a   1.000
_cell.length_b   1.000
_cell.length_c   1.000
_cell.angle_alpha   90.00
_cell.angle_beta   90.00
_cell.angle_gamma   90.00
#
_symmetry.space_group_name_H-M   'P 1'
#
loop_
_entity.id
_entity.type
_entity.pdbx_description
1 polymer ?
#
loop_
_entity_poly.entity_id
_entity_poly.type
_entity_poly.pdbx_seq_one_letter_code
_entity_poly.pdbx_strand_id
1 'polypeptide(L)'
;MCGIIGVLSRPSTRPTPEPGELLAGLDRALEARPDVAAVAQAVARVDQLLRGLPGVLALAGQVDVIAGLTSRLDQLAAFAADIETKLDTTETDLDAGSLERSGAELILLLDALWAIRNDRFRTVRAVAELAGREASAPELAGYLALQQSFSSIDRLEVRGRDSAGLHVFVWGHDVALDALDELLAERSRDPLFQSGSALVPPDSPGCISFVYKAAAEIGELGDNTAALRSAVSVDGLLRRALKSPNSRVAVLGHTRWASVGIISEANTHPVNSVELEQPAGTPPPPYVVAALNGDVDNHADLRASHGLRIAAPITTDAKVIPTLVSRQMIGEESLAGSPLVESFRRTVAEFDGSVAIGLASAADPAKLLLALRGSGQGLYVGLADDCFIVASEPYGVVEETSRYIRMDGEHGGEVVVLDATGAGELDGITRLGYDGSEHPISDDEIATAEVTTRDINRGDFPHFLLKEISEAPTSFAKTLRGKIAESGGVLRADVGEVSLPSSIVGRLADGTITRVRVIGQGTAAVAGQSMASILDELTASTLEVEAITATELSGFSMRLDMSDTLAIAVSQSGTTTDTNRTVDLLRGRGASVIGIVNRRGSDLTDKADGILYTSDGRDVEMSVASTKAFYAQVAAG
;
A
#
# COMPACT_ATOMS: atom_id res chain seq x y z
N MET A 1 -2.00 -7.47 10.52
CA MET A 1 -1.51 -6.08 10.30
C MET A 1 -2.71 -5.26 9.89
N CYS A 2 -2.94 -4.08 10.45
CA CYS A 2 -4.04 -3.23 9.98
C CYS A 2 -3.68 -2.53 8.64
N GLY A 3 -4.63 -1.89 7.99
CA GLY A 3 -4.43 -1.08 6.78
C GLY A 3 -4.86 0.37 6.99
N ILE A 4 -3.96 1.34 6.90
CA ILE A 4 -4.33 2.77 6.86
C ILE A 4 -4.45 3.20 5.41
N ILE A 5 -5.48 3.99 5.10
CA ILE A 5 -5.60 4.71 3.81
C ILE A 5 -5.87 6.19 4.06
N GLY A 6 -5.41 7.03 3.13
CA GLY A 6 -5.75 8.44 3.09
C GLY A 6 -5.83 8.95 1.66
N VAL A 7 -6.80 9.82 1.38
CA VAL A 7 -6.95 10.45 0.07
C VAL A 7 -7.15 11.95 0.30
N LEU A 8 -6.25 12.74 -0.26
CA LEU A 8 -6.29 14.19 -0.20
C LEU A 8 -6.02 14.75 -1.61
N SER A 9 -7.01 15.42 -2.19
CA SER A 9 -6.98 15.85 -3.57
C SER A 9 -7.13 17.35 -3.76
N ARG A 10 -6.71 17.82 -4.93
CA ARG A 10 -6.90 19.20 -5.40
C ARG A 10 -7.73 19.23 -6.69
N PRO A 11 -8.26 20.40 -7.07
CA PRO A 11 -8.89 20.57 -8.38
C PRO A 11 -7.93 20.19 -9.49
N SER A 12 -8.42 19.45 -10.48
CA SER A 12 -7.54 18.99 -11.54
C SER A 12 -7.00 20.14 -12.37
N THR A 13 -5.71 20.06 -12.69
CA THR A 13 -5.02 21.05 -13.52
C THR A 13 -4.98 20.64 -15.01
N ARG A 14 -5.33 19.39 -15.32
CA ARG A 14 -5.29 18.81 -16.67
C ARG A 14 -6.66 18.88 -17.36
N PRO A 15 -6.73 19.21 -18.67
CA PRO A 15 -7.99 19.18 -19.40
C PRO A 15 -8.52 17.75 -19.54
N THR A 16 -9.85 17.62 -19.62
CA THR A 16 -10.52 16.37 -19.99
C THR A 16 -10.08 15.95 -21.40
N PRO A 17 -9.53 14.74 -21.59
CA PRO A 17 -9.13 14.28 -22.91
C PRO A 17 -10.35 14.06 -23.82
N GLU A 18 -10.21 14.41 -25.09
CA GLU A 18 -11.27 14.24 -26.07
C GLU A 18 -11.40 12.76 -26.48
N PRO A 19 -12.62 12.22 -26.69
CA PRO A 19 -12.80 10.83 -27.10
C PRO A 19 -12.00 10.41 -28.33
N GLY A 20 -11.87 11.31 -29.31
CA GLY A 20 -11.09 11.08 -30.53
C GLY A 20 -9.59 10.91 -30.27
N GLU A 21 -9.04 11.62 -29.28
CA GLU A 21 -7.63 11.49 -28.87
C GLU A 21 -7.35 10.11 -28.28
N LEU A 22 -8.26 9.63 -27.43
CA LEU A 22 -8.15 8.32 -26.78
C LEU A 22 -8.18 7.18 -27.80
N LEU A 23 -9.13 7.22 -28.74
CA LEU A 23 -9.26 6.23 -29.81
C LEU A 23 -8.04 6.24 -30.74
N ALA A 24 -7.60 7.43 -31.18
CA ALA A 24 -6.42 7.57 -32.02
C ALA A 24 -5.14 7.10 -31.32
N GLY A 25 -5.05 7.26 -30.00
CA GLY A 25 -3.94 6.74 -29.20
C GLY A 25 -3.79 5.23 -29.29
N LEU A 26 -4.89 4.48 -29.18
CA LEU A 26 -4.88 3.03 -29.31
C LEU A 26 -4.77 2.56 -30.78
N ASP A 27 -5.27 3.35 -31.75
CA ASP A 27 -5.05 3.07 -33.17
C ASP A 27 -3.55 3.15 -33.52
N ARG A 28 -2.82 4.13 -32.99
CA ARG A 28 -1.35 4.19 -33.11
C ARG A 28 -0.65 2.99 -32.48
N ALA A 29 -1.14 2.49 -31.35
CA ALA A 29 -0.60 1.28 -30.74
C ALA A 29 -0.78 0.06 -31.65
N LEU A 30 -1.91 -0.06 -32.34
CA LEU A 30 -2.16 -1.13 -33.32
C LEU A 30 -1.25 -1.03 -34.55
N GLU A 31 -0.96 0.19 -35.00
CA GLU A 31 -0.06 0.48 -36.13
C GLU A 31 1.42 0.20 -35.79
N ALA A 32 1.81 0.31 -34.52
CA ALA A 32 3.19 0.08 -34.05
C ALA A 32 3.63 -1.39 -34.04
N ARG A 33 2.71 -2.35 -34.29
CA ARG A 33 3.07 -3.77 -34.37
C ARG A 33 4.04 -4.05 -35.53
N PRO A 34 5.00 -4.99 -35.37
CA PRO A 34 5.16 -5.92 -34.25
C PRO A 34 6.09 -5.45 -33.12
N ASP A 35 6.43 -4.16 -33.02
CA ASP A 35 7.33 -3.63 -31.99
C ASP A 35 6.62 -3.56 -30.61
N VAL A 36 6.93 -4.49 -29.72
CA VAL A 36 6.28 -4.62 -28.40
C VAL A 36 6.50 -3.39 -27.52
N ALA A 37 7.72 -2.85 -27.52
CA ALA A 37 8.08 -1.69 -26.72
C ALA A 37 7.30 -0.44 -27.21
N ALA A 38 7.24 -0.21 -28.52
CA ALA A 38 6.49 0.90 -29.09
C ALA A 38 4.98 0.78 -28.82
N VAL A 39 4.42 -0.43 -28.92
CA VAL A 39 3.02 -0.72 -28.57
C VAL A 39 2.77 -0.42 -27.10
N ALA A 40 3.61 -0.92 -26.19
CA ALA A 40 3.49 -0.69 -24.75
C ALA A 40 3.48 0.81 -24.40
N GLN A 41 4.40 1.59 -24.99
CA GLN A 41 4.47 3.03 -24.78
C GLN A 41 3.21 3.76 -25.25
N ALA A 42 2.67 3.39 -26.42
CA ALA A 42 1.44 3.99 -26.95
C ALA A 42 0.21 3.70 -26.06
N VAL A 43 0.09 2.46 -25.56
CA VAL A 43 -1.00 2.09 -24.61
C VAL A 43 -0.82 2.81 -23.28
N ALA A 44 0.39 2.86 -22.73
CA ALA A 44 0.69 3.56 -21.48
C ALA A 44 0.36 5.07 -21.56
N ARG A 45 0.53 5.70 -22.72
CA ARG A 45 0.12 7.09 -22.93
C ARG A 45 -1.39 7.28 -22.83
N VAL A 46 -2.18 6.32 -23.34
CA VAL A 46 -3.65 6.36 -23.21
C VAL A 46 -4.07 6.12 -21.75
N ASP A 47 -3.44 5.19 -21.03
CA ASP A 47 -3.64 5.03 -19.59
C ASP A 47 -3.41 6.35 -18.84
N GLN A 48 -2.30 7.04 -19.12
CA GLN A 48 -1.97 8.31 -18.49
C GLN A 48 -3.06 9.39 -18.69
N LEU A 49 -3.62 9.49 -19.91
CA LEU A 49 -4.72 10.43 -20.18
C LEU A 49 -5.98 10.10 -19.37
N LEU A 50 -6.23 8.82 -19.12
CA LEU A 50 -7.39 8.30 -18.40
C LEU A 50 -7.25 8.32 -16.87
N ARG A 51 -6.12 8.78 -16.31
CA ARG A 51 -5.96 8.91 -14.86
C ARG A 51 -6.78 10.07 -14.28
N GLY A 52 -7.08 9.96 -12.99
CA GLY A 52 -7.73 11.01 -12.21
C GLY A 52 -9.11 11.44 -12.71
N LEU A 53 -9.54 12.62 -12.25
CA LEU A 53 -10.83 13.20 -12.62
C LEU A 53 -11.01 13.43 -14.13
N PRO A 54 -10.01 13.92 -14.90
CA PRO A 54 -10.16 14.10 -16.34
C PRO A 54 -10.55 12.81 -17.06
N GLY A 55 -9.95 11.67 -16.70
CA GLY A 55 -10.30 10.38 -17.29
C GLY A 55 -11.71 9.91 -16.92
N VAL A 56 -12.14 10.15 -15.68
CA VAL A 56 -13.52 9.87 -15.26
C VAL A 56 -14.51 10.70 -16.06
N LEU A 57 -14.27 12.00 -16.20
CA LEU A 57 -15.13 12.90 -16.97
C LEU A 57 -15.18 12.54 -18.47
N ALA A 58 -14.07 12.06 -19.04
CA ALA A 58 -14.00 11.67 -20.44
C ALA A 58 -14.80 10.39 -20.76
N LEU A 59 -15.01 9.52 -19.77
CA LEU A 59 -15.65 8.21 -19.97
C LEU A 59 -17.02 8.07 -19.30
N ALA A 60 -17.34 8.87 -18.28
CA ALA A 60 -18.61 8.81 -17.58
C ALA A 60 -19.78 9.04 -18.56
N GLY A 61 -20.66 8.03 -18.68
CA GLY A 61 -21.80 8.06 -19.60
C GLY A 61 -21.45 7.84 -21.08
N GLN A 62 -20.18 7.69 -21.45
CA GLN A 62 -19.72 7.57 -22.84
C GLN A 62 -19.59 6.11 -23.30
N VAL A 63 -20.73 5.43 -23.42
CA VAL A 63 -20.78 3.98 -23.73
C VAL A 63 -20.08 3.64 -25.06
N ASP A 64 -20.28 4.44 -26.10
CA ASP A 64 -19.70 4.19 -27.43
C ASP A 64 -18.18 4.33 -27.42
N VAL A 65 -17.64 5.28 -26.63
CA VAL A 65 -16.20 5.49 -26.49
C VAL A 65 -15.56 4.31 -25.78
N ILE A 66 -16.16 3.86 -24.67
CA ILE A 66 -15.69 2.68 -23.92
C ILE A 66 -15.71 1.43 -24.82
N ALA A 67 -16.76 1.22 -25.61
CA ALA A 67 -16.84 0.11 -26.56
C ALA A 67 -15.74 0.19 -27.64
N GLY A 68 -15.52 1.39 -28.19
CA GLY A 68 -14.47 1.65 -29.18
C GLY A 68 -13.07 1.36 -28.64
N LEU A 69 -12.76 1.80 -27.41
CA LEU A 69 -11.50 1.51 -26.73
C LEU A 69 -11.36 0.01 -26.43
N THR A 70 -12.41 -0.63 -25.92
CA THR A 70 -12.43 -2.07 -25.60
C THR A 70 -12.04 -2.92 -26.81
N SER A 71 -12.64 -2.64 -27.98
CA SER A 71 -12.34 -3.36 -29.23
C SER A 71 -10.87 -3.26 -29.66
N ARG A 72 -10.21 -2.13 -29.41
CA ARG A 72 -8.78 -1.94 -29.72
C ARG A 72 -7.90 -2.65 -28.71
N LEU A 73 -8.26 -2.57 -27.42
CA LEU A 73 -7.58 -3.32 -26.37
C LEU A 73 -7.68 -4.83 -26.61
N ASP A 74 -8.78 -5.36 -27.17
CA ASP A 74 -8.93 -6.80 -27.48
C ASP A 74 -7.92 -7.25 -28.53
N GLN A 75 -7.73 -6.44 -29.57
CA GLN A 75 -6.74 -6.71 -30.62
C GLN A 75 -5.30 -6.66 -30.09
N LEU A 76 -5.01 -5.71 -29.21
CA LEU A 76 -3.70 -5.59 -28.57
C LEU A 76 -3.43 -6.72 -27.57
N ALA A 77 -4.45 -7.16 -26.84
CA ALA A 77 -4.35 -8.32 -25.94
C ALA A 77 -4.09 -9.62 -26.72
N ALA A 78 -4.75 -9.82 -27.86
CA ALA A 78 -4.46 -10.96 -28.75
C ALA A 78 -3.01 -10.93 -29.24
N PHE A 79 -2.49 -9.76 -29.62
CA PHE A 79 -1.09 -9.59 -30.00
C PHE A 79 -0.13 -9.92 -28.83
N ALA A 80 -0.43 -9.49 -27.60
CA ALA A 80 0.38 -9.82 -26.43
C ALA A 80 0.41 -11.34 -26.15
N ALA A 81 -0.74 -12.02 -26.27
CA ALA A 81 -0.84 -13.47 -26.08
C ALA A 81 -0.03 -14.27 -27.13
N ASP A 82 0.01 -13.79 -28.38
CA ASP A 82 0.84 -14.39 -29.44
C ASP A 82 2.35 -14.26 -29.13
N ILE A 83 2.77 -13.19 -28.47
CA ILE A 83 4.17 -12.99 -28.05
C ILE A 83 4.50 -13.90 -26.86
N GLU A 84 3.63 -13.95 -25.87
CA GLU A 84 3.79 -14.81 -24.68
C GLU A 84 3.98 -16.28 -25.08
N THR A 85 3.13 -16.76 -26.00
CA THR A 85 3.24 -18.14 -26.53
C THR A 85 4.60 -18.40 -27.19
N LYS A 86 5.16 -17.43 -27.91
CA LYS A 86 6.48 -17.56 -28.56
C LYS A 86 7.63 -17.58 -27.54
N LEU A 87 7.51 -16.82 -26.46
CA LEU A 87 8.51 -16.80 -25.38
C LEU A 87 8.49 -18.09 -24.55
N ASP A 88 7.33 -18.75 -24.44
CA ASP A 88 7.19 -20.01 -23.70
C ASP A 88 7.69 -21.24 -24.49
N THR A 89 7.76 -21.16 -25.82
CA THR A 89 8.32 -22.24 -26.63
C THR A 89 9.86 -22.27 -26.57
N THR A 90 10.42 -23.43 -26.22
CA THR A 90 11.87 -23.71 -26.12
C THR A 90 12.65 -23.60 -27.44
N GLU A 91 12.00 -23.26 -28.55
CA GLU A 91 12.60 -23.09 -29.88
C GLU A 91 13.17 -21.68 -30.12
N THR A 92 13.24 -20.83 -29.10
CA THR A 92 13.86 -19.52 -29.24
C THR A 92 15.39 -19.64 -29.12
N ASP A 93 16.11 -19.43 -30.22
CA ASP A 93 17.58 -19.29 -30.30
C ASP A 93 18.11 -18.03 -29.55
N LEU A 94 17.33 -17.48 -28.62
CA LEU A 94 17.66 -16.27 -27.87
C LEU A 94 18.56 -16.62 -26.69
N ASP A 95 19.62 -15.84 -26.49
CA ASP A 95 20.37 -15.87 -25.25
C ASP A 95 19.50 -15.40 -24.07
N ALA A 96 19.91 -15.77 -22.84
CA ALA A 96 19.15 -15.46 -21.62
C ALA A 96 18.83 -13.96 -21.47
N GLY A 97 19.76 -13.07 -21.83
CA GLY A 97 19.55 -11.62 -21.72
C GLY A 97 18.55 -11.07 -22.73
N SER A 98 18.50 -11.64 -23.94
CA SER A 98 17.50 -11.30 -24.96
C SER A 98 16.09 -11.78 -24.59
N LEU A 99 15.97 -12.95 -23.97
CA LEU A 99 14.71 -13.46 -23.41
C LEU A 99 14.19 -12.57 -22.27
N GLU A 100 15.06 -12.18 -21.34
CA GLU A 100 14.71 -11.27 -20.24
C GLU A 100 14.19 -9.93 -20.74
N ARG A 101 14.86 -9.32 -21.73
CA ARG A 101 14.42 -8.04 -22.32
C ARG A 101 13.04 -8.15 -22.95
N SER A 102 12.83 -9.19 -23.76
CA SER A 102 11.54 -9.41 -24.45
C SER A 102 10.42 -9.67 -23.45
N GLY A 103 10.70 -10.41 -22.37
CA GLY A 103 9.77 -10.63 -21.26
C GLY A 103 9.42 -9.33 -20.54
N ALA A 104 10.40 -8.45 -20.29
CA ALA A 104 10.17 -7.16 -19.66
C ALA A 104 9.28 -6.23 -20.51
N GLU A 105 9.51 -6.18 -21.83
CA GLU A 105 8.68 -5.40 -22.76
C GLU A 105 7.23 -5.91 -22.81
N LEU A 106 7.03 -7.23 -22.84
CA LEU A 106 5.71 -7.85 -22.79
C LEU A 106 4.98 -7.53 -21.49
N ILE A 107 5.69 -7.57 -20.36
CA ILE A 107 5.13 -7.22 -19.05
C ILE A 107 4.61 -5.78 -19.03
N LEU A 108 5.36 -4.83 -19.58
CA LEU A 108 4.93 -3.42 -19.67
C LEU A 108 3.65 -3.28 -20.51
N LEU A 109 3.55 -4.01 -21.63
CA LEU A 109 2.35 -4.01 -22.45
C LEU A 109 1.14 -4.58 -21.68
N LEU A 110 1.31 -5.72 -21.02
CA LEU A 110 0.24 -6.37 -20.25
C LEU A 110 -0.24 -5.50 -19.08
N ASP A 111 0.69 -4.81 -18.39
CA ASP A 111 0.35 -3.87 -17.33
C ASP A 111 -0.45 -2.67 -17.86
N ALA A 112 -0.03 -2.07 -18.98
CA ALA A 112 -0.73 -0.93 -19.57
C ALA A 112 -2.15 -1.31 -20.07
N LEU A 113 -2.29 -2.48 -20.70
CA LEU A 113 -3.59 -3.01 -21.12
C LEU A 113 -4.49 -3.28 -19.91
N TRP A 114 -3.92 -3.86 -18.85
CA TRP A 114 -4.63 -4.14 -17.61
C TRP A 114 -5.11 -2.86 -16.94
N ALA A 115 -4.25 -1.84 -16.81
CA ALA A 115 -4.58 -0.59 -16.15
C ALA A 115 -5.82 0.07 -16.79
N ILE A 116 -5.87 0.16 -18.12
CA ILE A 116 -7.04 0.75 -18.81
C ILE A 116 -8.32 -0.06 -18.52
N ARG A 117 -8.26 -1.39 -18.63
CA ARG A 117 -9.44 -2.27 -18.51
C ARG A 117 -9.95 -2.42 -17.08
N ASN A 118 -9.05 -2.66 -16.15
CA ASN A 118 -9.38 -3.15 -14.81
C ASN A 118 -9.26 -2.06 -13.75
N ASP A 119 -8.50 -0.99 -14.03
CA ASP A 119 -8.40 0.16 -13.12
C ASP A 119 -9.25 1.32 -13.65
N ARG A 120 -8.95 1.85 -14.85
CA ARG A 120 -9.65 3.05 -15.37
C ARG A 120 -11.13 2.80 -15.63
N PHE A 121 -11.49 1.78 -16.43
CA PHE A 121 -12.91 1.49 -16.69
C PHE A 121 -13.67 1.00 -15.45
N ARG A 122 -13.00 0.31 -14.52
CA ARG A 122 -13.62 -0.09 -13.26
C ARG A 122 -13.93 1.13 -12.39
N THR A 123 -12.98 2.05 -12.25
CA THR A 123 -13.16 3.28 -11.49
C THR A 123 -14.26 4.16 -12.07
N VAL A 124 -14.34 4.32 -13.40
CA VAL A 124 -15.47 5.04 -14.03
C VAL A 124 -16.82 4.42 -13.66
N ARG A 125 -16.94 3.09 -13.74
CA ARG A 125 -18.18 2.37 -13.39
C ARG A 125 -18.53 2.54 -11.91
N ALA A 126 -17.56 2.32 -11.02
CA ALA A 126 -17.77 2.41 -9.58
C ALA A 126 -18.12 3.84 -9.12
N VAL A 127 -17.47 4.86 -9.70
CA VAL A 127 -17.84 6.27 -9.44
C VAL A 127 -19.26 6.55 -9.92
N ALA A 128 -19.65 6.08 -11.11
CA ALA A 128 -21.00 6.25 -11.62
C ALA A 128 -22.07 5.53 -10.78
N GLU A 129 -21.74 4.37 -10.22
CA GLU A 129 -22.60 3.62 -9.29
C GLU A 129 -22.81 4.37 -7.97
N LEU A 130 -21.75 4.97 -7.41
CA LEU A 130 -21.84 5.76 -6.17
C LEU A 130 -22.55 7.11 -6.38
N ALA A 131 -22.17 7.83 -7.44
CA ALA A 131 -22.64 9.19 -7.71
C ALA A 131 -24.05 9.22 -8.31
N GLY A 132 -24.41 8.19 -9.07
CA GLY A 132 -25.63 8.15 -9.88
C GLY A 132 -25.43 8.73 -11.29
N ARG A 133 -26.33 8.35 -12.21
CA ARG A 133 -26.20 8.63 -13.66
C ARG A 133 -26.20 10.12 -14.04
N GLU A 134 -26.80 10.97 -13.21
CA GLU A 134 -26.95 12.42 -13.46
C GLU A 134 -26.01 13.26 -12.59
N ALA A 135 -24.97 12.65 -12.03
CA ALA A 135 -24.00 13.35 -11.20
C ALA A 135 -23.26 14.44 -11.98
N SER A 136 -23.15 15.62 -11.39
CA SER A 136 -22.35 16.72 -11.89
C SER A 136 -20.85 16.46 -11.74
N ALA A 137 -20.01 17.24 -12.43
CA ALA A 137 -18.55 17.10 -12.34
C ALA A 137 -18.00 17.22 -10.89
N PRO A 138 -18.48 18.14 -10.03
CA PRO A 138 -18.09 18.18 -8.62
C PRO A 138 -18.49 16.93 -7.83
N GLU A 139 -19.68 16.38 -8.09
CA GLU A 139 -20.12 15.13 -7.47
C GLU A 139 -19.21 13.97 -7.89
N LEU A 140 -18.89 13.86 -9.18
CA LEU A 140 -17.95 12.85 -9.70
C LEU A 140 -16.55 12.98 -9.06
N ALA A 141 -16.08 14.21 -8.81
CA ALA A 141 -14.80 14.44 -8.13
C ALA A 141 -14.81 13.95 -6.67
N GLY A 142 -15.88 14.25 -5.91
CA GLY A 142 -16.02 13.76 -4.54
C GLY A 142 -16.14 12.24 -4.45
N TYR A 143 -16.94 11.64 -5.32
CA TYR A 143 -17.09 10.18 -5.37
C TYR A 143 -15.87 9.46 -5.95
N LEU A 144 -15.04 10.13 -6.77
CA LEU A 144 -13.73 9.61 -7.16
C LEU A 144 -12.81 9.45 -5.94
N ALA A 145 -12.70 10.47 -5.08
CA ALA A 145 -11.88 10.36 -3.86
C ALA A 145 -12.33 9.19 -2.96
N LEU A 146 -13.64 8.97 -2.85
CA LEU A 146 -14.21 7.82 -2.13
C LEU A 146 -13.90 6.49 -2.82
N GLN A 147 -14.02 6.42 -4.15
CA GLN A 147 -13.69 5.22 -4.91
C GLN A 147 -12.19 4.87 -4.84
N GLN A 148 -11.31 5.86 -4.90
CA GLN A 148 -9.86 5.67 -4.72
C GLN A 148 -9.56 5.13 -3.33
N SER A 149 -10.22 5.68 -2.31
CA SER A 149 -10.13 5.18 -0.93
C SER A 149 -10.56 3.72 -0.84
N PHE A 150 -11.73 3.37 -1.38
CA PHE A 150 -12.20 1.99 -1.35
C PHE A 150 -11.29 1.04 -2.13
N SER A 151 -10.75 1.48 -3.26
CA SER A 151 -9.81 0.68 -4.06
C SER A 151 -8.53 0.35 -3.28
N SER A 152 -8.05 1.30 -2.48
CA SER A 152 -6.94 1.07 -1.56
C SER A 152 -7.33 0.08 -0.45
N ILE A 153 -8.48 0.28 0.21
CA ILE A 153 -9.01 -0.62 1.26
C ILE A 153 -9.19 -2.06 0.75
N ASP A 154 -9.79 -2.25 -0.43
CA ASP A 154 -10.03 -3.56 -1.04
C ASP A 154 -8.72 -4.37 -1.18
N ARG A 155 -7.58 -3.69 -1.33
CA ARG A 155 -6.24 -4.31 -1.43
C ARG A 155 -5.55 -4.51 -0.08
N LEU A 156 -5.94 -3.76 0.94
CA LEU A 156 -5.39 -3.86 2.29
C LEU A 156 -6.21 -4.75 3.22
N GLU A 157 -7.44 -5.13 2.85
CA GLU A 157 -8.30 -5.97 3.68
C GLU A 157 -7.70 -7.37 3.94
N VAL A 158 -6.83 -7.86 3.05
CA VAL A 158 -6.06 -9.10 3.30
C VAL A 158 -5.13 -9.01 4.51
N ARG A 159 -4.78 -7.79 4.97
CA ARG A 159 -3.93 -7.56 6.15
C ARG A 159 -4.74 -7.61 7.44
N GLY A 160 -5.96 -7.10 7.44
CA GLY A 160 -6.87 -7.02 8.59
C GLY A 160 -8.32 -6.86 8.12
N ARG A 161 -9.24 -7.66 8.68
CA ARG A 161 -10.60 -7.82 8.17
C ARG A 161 -11.70 -7.76 9.22
N ASP A 162 -11.35 -7.61 10.49
CA ASP A 162 -12.34 -7.70 11.58
C ASP A 162 -13.33 -6.53 11.52
N SER A 163 -12.87 -5.41 10.97
CA SER A 163 -13.69 -4.23 10.71
C SER A 163 -13.01 -3.33 9.69
N ALA A 164 -13.79 -2.47 9.04
CA ALA A 164 -13.28 -1.39 8.22
C ALA A 164 -14.09 -0.10 8.44
N GLY A 165 -13.43 1.05 8.31
CA GLY A 165 -14.07 2.33 8.45
C GLY A 165 -13.54 3.37 7.48
N LEU A 166 -14.40 4.33 7.16
CA LEU A 166 -14.12 5.46 6.30
C LEU A 166 -14.67 6.71 6.98
N HIS A 167 -13.79 7.68 7.19
CA HIS A 167 -14.14 9.01 7.63
C HIS A 167 -13.94 10.00 6.48
N VAL A 168 -14.95 10.84 6.24
CA VAL A 168 -14.96 11.80 5.13
C VAL A 168 -15.20 13.19 5.70
N PHE A 169 -14.29 14.12 5.41
CA PHE A 169 -14.54 15.55 5.57
C PHE A 169 -14.94 16.14 4.23
N VAL A 170 -16.02 16.94 4.24
CA VAL A 170 -16.44 17.74 3.08
C VAL A 170 -16.50 19.20 3.49
N TRP A 171 -15.75 20.06 2.81
CA TRP A 171 -15.78 21.52 3.04
C TRP A 171 -16.05 22.27 1.73
N GLY A 172 -16.44 23.54 1.82
CA GLY A 172 -16.84 24.32 0.64
C GLY A 172 -18.14 23.81 0.00
N HIS A 173 -19.00 23.17 0.79
CA HIS A 173 -20.20 22.47 0.33
C HIS A 173 -21.39 23.40 0.02
N ASP A 174 -21.35 24.67 0.42
CA ASP A 174 -22.39 25.69 0.20
C ASP A 174 -23.82 25.27 0.65
N VAL A 175 -23.92 24.33 1.58
CA VAL A 175 -25.20 23.88 2.16
C VAL A 175 -25.56 24.80 3.32
N ALA A 176 -26.77 25.35 3.31
CA ALA A 176 -27.27 26.23 4.35
C ALA A 176 -27.36 25.51 5.72
N LEU A 177 -26.94 26.19 6.79
CA LEU A 177 -26.83 25.63 8.15
C LEU A 177 -28.17 25.14 8.70
N ASP A 178 -29.26 25.86 8.43
CA ASP A 178 -30.62 25.48 8.83
C ASP A 178 -31.07 24.15 8.19
N ALA A 179 -30.71 23.94 6.93
CA ALA A 179 -30.97 22.69 6.24
C ALA A 179 -30.07 21.53 6.72
N LEU A 180 -28.91 21.83 7.33
CA LEU A 180 -28.03 20.83 7.93
C LEU A 180 -28.57 20.35 9.27
N ASP A 181 -29.09 21.24 10.11
CA ASP A 181 -29.61 20.90 11.44
C ASP A 181 -30.68 19.79 11.36
N GLU A 182 -31.61 19.87 10.41
CA GLU A 182 -32.62 18.83 10.19
C GLU A 182 -32.02 17.49 9.73
N LEU A 183 -31.04 17.54 8.83
CA LEU A 183 -30.38 16.33 8.27
C LEU A 183 -29.38 15.68 9.25
N LEU A 184 -28.93 16.41 10.27
CA LEU A 184 -27.94 15.99 11.26
C LEU A 184 -28.53 15.65 12.63
N ALA A 185 -29.80 15.96 12.90
CA ALA A 185 -30.39 15.90 14.24
C ALA A 185 -30.21 14.53 14.95
N GLU A 186 -30.35 13.42 14.22
CA GLU A 186 -30.15 12.06 14.75
C GLU A 186 -28.70 11.56 14.55
N ARG A 187 -27.98 12.10 13.55
CA ARG A 187 -26.64 11.63 13.15
C ARG A 187 -25.50 12.27 13.95
N SER A 188 -25.74 13.42 14.59
CA SER A 188 -24.71 14.24 15.26
C SER A 188 -24.51 13.91 16.74
N ARG A 189 -25.35 13.04 17.31
CA ARG A 189 -25.41 12.77 18.76
C ARG A 189 -24.93 11.39 19.16
N ASP A 190 -24.23 10.69 18.28
CA ASP A 190 -23.71 9.36 18.57
C ASP A 190 -22.39 9.44 19.37
N PRO A 191 -22.40 9.09 20.68
CA PRO A 191 -21.19 9.11 21.49
C PRO A 191 -20.20 7.98 21.14
N LEU A 192 -20.62 7.00 20.34
CA LEU A 192 -19.82 5.84 19.94
C LEU A 192 -19.21 5.97 18.54
N PHE A 193 -19.54 7.04 17.81
CA PHE A 193 -18.95 7.34 16.51
C PHE A 193 -19.09 6.17 15.52
N GLN A 194 -20.29 5.61 15.45
CA GLN A 194 -20.67 4.46 14.63
C GLN A 194 -21.05 4.87 13.20
N SER A 195 -21.30 3.86 12.37
CA SER A 195 -21.71 4.04 10.97
C SER A 195 -22.96 4.90 10.85
N GLY A 196 -22.96 5.82 9.88
CA GLY A 196 -24.06 6.76 9.67
C GLY A 196 -23.95 8.04 10.50
N SER A 197 -23.03 8.13 11.46
CA SER A 197 -22.75 9.40 12.16
C SER A 197 -22.35 10.49 11.18
N ALA A 198 -22.84 11.70 11.41
CA ALA A 198 -22.43 12.90 10.70
C ALA A 198 -22.67 14.13 11.56
N LEU A 199 -21.78 15.10 11.48
CA LEU A 199 -21.90 16.35 12.24
C LEU A 199 -21.15 17.50 11.55
N VAL A 200 -21.55 18.72 11.88
CA VAL A 200 -20.77 19.94 11.61
C VAL A 200 -20.02 20.29 12.89
N PRO A 201 -18.68 20.22 12.90
CA PRO A 201 -17.90 20.55 14.08
C PRO A 201 -18.11 22.01 14.50
N PRO A 202 -18.36 22.30 15.79
CA PRO A 202 -18.61 23.67 16.25
C PRO A 202 -17.46 24.65 15.97
N ASP A 203 -16.23 24.16 15.95
CA ASP A 203 -15.00 24.90 15.63
C ASP A 203 -14.83 25.16 14.13
N SER A 204 -15.58 24.45 13.28
CA SER A 204 -15.39 24.42 11.83
C SER A 204 -16.73 24.35 11.08
N PRO A 205 -17.57 25.41 11.11
CA PRO A 205 -18.93 25.38 10.58
C PRO A 205 -19.02 25.21 9.06
N GLY A 206 -17.91 25.36 8.33
CA GLY A 206 -17.83 25.14 6.88
C GLY A 206 -17.42 23.72 6.48
N CYS A 207 -17.31 22.80 7.44
CA CYS A 207 -16.91 21.41 7.24
C CYS A 207 -17.96 20.45 7.80
N ILE A 208 -18.28 19.39 7.05
CA ILE A 208 -19.14 18.30 7.50
C ILE A 208 -18.29 17.04 7.64
N SER A 209 -18.40 16.37 8.78
CA SER A 209 -17.84 15.05 9.07
C SER A 209 -18.86 13.98 8.75
N PHE A 210 -18.45 12.92 8.04
CA PHE A 210 -19.24 11.72 7.77
C PHE A 210 -18.48 10.47 8.19
N VAL A 211 -19.22 9.48 8.70
CA VAL A 211 -18.66 8.23 9.23
C VAL A 211 -19.37 7.03 8.62
N TYR A 212 -18.58 6.12 8.07
CA TYR A 212 -19.04 4.84 7.58
C TYR A 212 -18.18 3.76 8.23
N LYS A 213 -18.80 2.81 8.91
CA LYS A 213 -18.10 1.72 9.60
C LYS A 213 -18.83 0.41 9.40
N ALA A 214 -18.06 -0.67 9.40
CA ALA A 214 -18.56 -2.04 9.46
C ALA A 214 -17.62 -2.85 10.36
N ALA A 215 -18.18 -3.78 11.13
CA ALA A 215 -17.42 -4.73 11.93
C ALA A 215 -18.07 -6.10 11.83
N ALA A 216 -17.26 -7.11 11.52
CA ALA A 216 -17.69 -8.49 11.38
C ALA A 216 -16.59 -9.40 11.93
N GLU A 217 -16.88 -10.09 13.03
CA GLU A 217 -15.96 -11.08 13.62
C GLU A 217 -15.72 -12.27 12.68
N ILE A 218 -16.72 -12.60 11.86
CA ILE A 218 -16.67 -13.64 10.84
C ILE A 218 -17.27 -13.07 9.55
N GLY A 219 -16.50 -13.10 8.46
CA GLY A 219 -16.91 -12.62 7.14
C GLY A 219 -15.94 -13.03 6.03
N GLU A 220 -16.30 -12.71 4.81
CA GLU A 220 -15.51 -12.89 3.60
C GLU A 220 -14.79 -11.60 3.19
N LEU A 221 -13.74 -11.74 2.37
CA LEU A 221 -13.03 -10.59 1.80
C LEU A 221 -14.01 -9.79 0.91
N GLY A 222 -14.20 -8.52 1.24
CA GLY A 222 -15.09 -7.58 0.56
C GLY A 222 -16.37 -7.26 1.33
N ASP A 223 -16.73 -8.00 2.39
CA ASP A 223 -17.99 -7.79 3.11
C ASP A 223 -18.05 -6.41 3.78
N ASN A 224 -16.97 -6.03 4.47
CA ASN A 224 -16.91 -4.72 5.13
C ASN A 224 -16.94 -3.60 4.10
N THR A 225 -16.15 -3.71 3.02
CA THR A 225 -16.08 -2.65 2.00
C THR A 225 -17.39 -2.53 1.24
N ALA A 226 -18.10 -3.63 0.99
CA ALA A 226 -19.45 -3.62 0.42
C ALA A 226 -20.46 -2.88 1.34
N ALA A 227 -20.40 -3.13 2.65
CA ALA A 227 -21.25 -2.41 3.62
C ALA A 227 -20.95 -0.91 3.63
N LEU A 228 -19.67 -0.50 3.60
CA LEU A 228 -19.28 0.90 3.52
C LEU A 228 -19.77 1.55 2.21
N ARG A 229 -19.58 0.89 1.07
CA ARG A 229 -20.06 1.37 -0.24
C ARG A 229 -21.57 1.54 -0.27
N SER A 230 -22.32 0.59 0.30
CA SER A 230 -23.78 0.68 0.41
C SER A 230 -24.18 1.91 1.23
N ALA A 231 -23.58 2.12 2.41
CA ALA A 231 -23.86 3.27 3.26
C ALA A 231 -23.54 4.62 2.56
N VAL A 232 -22.41 4.71 1.86
CA VAL A 232 -22.03 5.89 1.06
C VAL A 232 -23.02 6.15 -0.08
N SER A 233 -23.44 5.10 -0.80
CA SER A 233 -24.30 5.23 -1.99
C SER A 233 -25.70 5.78 -1.68
N VAL A 234 -26.20 5.56 -0.46
CA VAL A 234 -27.53 5.98 -0.01
C VAL A 234 -27.51 7.26 0.84
N ASP A 235 -26.33 7.83 1.11
CA ASP A 235 -26.21 9.04 1.94
C ASP A 235 -26.60 10.30 1.17
N GLY A 236 -27.85 10.72 1.32
CA GLY A 236 -28.40 11.90 0.68
C GLY A 236 -27.75 13.22 1.14
N LEU A 237 -27.22 13.29 2.37
CA LEU A 237 -26.54 14.48 2.87
C LEU A 237 -25.17 14.64 2.21
N LEU A 238 -24.40 13.54 2.12
CA LEU A 238 -23.13 13.52 1.40
C LEU A 238 -23.33 13.96 -0.05
N ARG A 239 -24.31 13.38 -0.75
CA ARG A 239 -24.62 13.75 -2.14
C ARG A 239 -24.93 15.24 -2.26
N ARG A 240 -25.71 15.81 -1.34
CA ARG A 240 -26.02 17.24 -1.34
C ARG A 240 -24.78 18.10 -1.11
N ALA A 241 -23.88 17.69 -0.21
CA ALA A 241 -22.66 18.43 0.10
C ALA A 241 -21.66 18.46 -1.06
N LEU A 242 -21.64 17.42 -1.90
CA LEU A 242 -20.75 17.32 -3.07
C LEU A 242 -21.22 18.10 -4.30
N LYS A 243 -22.42 18.70 -4.28
CA LYS A 243 -22.95 19.43 -5.45
C LYS A 243 -22.25 20.75 -5.74
N SER A 244 -21.63 21.36 -4.73
CA SER A 244 -20.95 22.64 -4.94
C SER A 244 -19.67 22.44 -5.75
N PRO A 245 -19.36 23.31 -6.74
CA PRO A 245 -18.06 23.32 -7.42
C PRO A 245 -16.89 23.65 -6.47
N ASN A 246 -17.18 24.28 -5.33
CA ASN A 246 -16.20 24.56 -4.30
C ASN A 246 -16.01 23.40 -3.32
N SER A 247 -16.85 22.35 -3.41
CA SER A 247 -16.75 21.21 -2.52
C SER A 247 -15.40 20.51 -2.69
N ARG A 248 -14.81 20.15 -1.56
CA ARG A 248 -13.56 19.41 -1.48
C ARG A 248 -13.73 18.28 -0.47
N VAL A 249 -12.97 17.21 -0.68
CA VAL A 249 -13.09 15.97 0.07
C VAL A 249 -11.71 15.55 0.56
N ALA A 250 -11.63 15.21 1.85
CA ALA A 250 -10.50 14.51 2.43
C ALA A 250 -11.02 13.23 3.07
N VAL A 251 -10.33 12.12 2.83
CA VAL A 251 -10.74 10.80 3.32
C VAL A 251 -9.61 10.20 4.14
N LEU A 252 -9.96 9.69 5.32
CA LEU A 252 -9.11 8.83 6.12
C LEU A 252 -9.88 7.53 6.33
N GLY A 253 -9.27 6.39 6.06
CA GLY A 253 -9.91 5.10 6.23
C GLY A 253 -8.98 4.07 6.86
N HIS A 254 -9.56 2.94 7.21
CA HIS A 254 -8.82 1.89 7.89
C HIS A 254 -9.44 0.52 7.71
N THR A 255 -8.61 -0.51 7.64
CA THR A 255 -8.99 -1.91 7.87
C THR A 255 -8.28 -2.43 9.13
N ARG A 256 -9.02 -3.08 10.02
CA ARG A 256 -8.53 -3.41 11.35
C ARG A 256 -8.38 -4.92 11.54
N TRP A 257 -7.24 -5.30 12.08
CA TRP A 257 -7.01 -6.55 12.82
C TRP A 257 -6.93 -6.18 14.30
N ALA A 258 -7.90 -6.60 15.10
CA ALA A 258 -8.01 -6.14 16.49
C ALA A 258 -6.89 -6.74 17.37
N SER A 259 -5.95 -5.91 17.82
CA SER A 259 -4.96 -6.22 18.87
C SER A 259 -5.44 -5.74 20.24
N VAL A 260 -5.76 -4.45 20.36
CA VAL A 260 -6.29 -3.81 21.58
C VAL A 260 -7.73 -3.35 21.36
N GLY A 261 -8.65 -3.89 22.17
CA GLY A 261 -10.08 -3.60 22.14
C GLY A 261 -10.89 -4.54 21.25
N ILE A 262 -12.12 -4.85 21.66
CA ILE A 262 -12.97 -5.86 21.02
C ILE A 262 -13.34 -5.50 19.56
N ILE A 263 -13.71 -6.50 18.77
CA ILE A 263 -14.25 -6.30 17.42
C ILE A 263 -15.67 -5.70 17.55
N SER A 264 -15.82 -4.43 17.18
CA SER A 264 -17.09 -3.69 17.21
C SER A 264 -16.94 -2.36 16.47
N GLU A 265 -18.04 -1.80 15.97
CA GLU A 265 -18.03 -0.52 15.23
C GLU A 265 -17.42 0.64 16.03
N ALA A 266 -17.67 0.70 17.35
CA ALA A 266 -17.12 1.74 18.22
C ALA A 266 -15.58 1.69 18.31
N ASN A 267 -14.99 0.51 18.09
CA ASN A 267 -13.53 0.30 18.08
C ASN A 267 -12.95 0.30 16.66
N THR A 268 -13.78 0.33 15.63
CA THR A 268 -13.34 0.48 14.23
C THR A 268 -12.77 1.87 14.00
N HIS A 269 -11.59 1.93 13.38
CA HIS A 269 -10.96 3.20 13.02
C HIS A 269 -11.51 3.73 11.69
N PRO A 270 -11.47 5.05 11.43
CA PRO A 270 -10.98 6.09 12.31
C PRO A 270 -11.83 6.31 13.57
N VAL A 271 -11.20 6.77 14.65
CA VAL A 271 -11.84 7.21 15.90
C VAL A 271 -11.73 8.73 16.03
N ASN A 272 -12.68 9.40 16.69
CA ASN A 272 -12.70 10.86 16.83
C ASN A 272 -12.12 11.35 18.17
N SER A 273 -12.03 12.66 18.37
CA SER A 273 -11.53 13.29 19.60
C SER A 273 -12.57 13.46 20.72
N VAL A 274 -13.85 13.15 20.46
CA VAL A 274 -14.96 13.47 21.37
C VAL A 274 -14.88 12.68 22.69
N GLU A 275 -15.10 13.38 23.80
CA GLU A 275 -15.17 12.84 25.17
C GLU A 275 -16.61 12.94 25.72
N LEU A 276 -16.97 12.10 26.70
CA LEU A 276 -18.31 12.07 27.30
C LEU A 276 -18.66 13.34 28.08
N GLU A 277 -17.66 13.97 28.68
CA GLU A 277 -17.82 15.15 29.53
C GLU A 277 -16.68 16.12 29.23
N GLN A 278 -17.01 17.36 28.87
CA GLN A 278 -16.01 18.43 28.80
C GLN A 278 -15.97 19.18 30.12
N PRO A 279 -14.77 19.60 30.59
CA PRO A 279 -14.66 20.46 31.76
C PRO A 279 -15.53 21.71 31.58
N ALA A 280 -16.30 22.07 32.60
CA ALA A 280 -17.16 23.25 32.52
C ALA A 280 -16.31 24.52 32.28
N GLY A 281 -16.65 25.29 31.25
CA GLY A 281 -15.96 26.54 30.91
C GLY A 281 -14.78 26.41 29.95
N THR A 282 -14.48 25.22 29.41
CA THR A 282 -13.53 25.09 28.29
C THR A 282 -14.22 25.35 26.95
N PRO A 283 -13.55 26.01 25.98
CA PRO A 283 -14.06 26.11 24.62
C PRO A 283 -14.19 24.71 23.99
N PRO A 284 -15.12 24.51 23.03
CA PRO A 284 -15.22 23.24 22.33
C PRO A 284 -13.86 22.95 21.64
N PRO A 285 -13.26 21.78 21.91
CA PRO A 285 -11.96 21.45 21.38
C PRO A 285 -12.09 21.10 19.89
N PRO A 286 -11.04 21.33 19.07
CA PRO A 286 -11.08 21.04 17.65
C PRO A 286 -11.45 19.60 17.34
N TYR A 287 -12.27 19.39 16.31
CA TYR A 287 -12.68 18.04 15.94
C TYR A 287 -11.59 17.33 15.13
N VAL A 288 -11.08 16.23 15.66
CA VAL A 288 -9.94 15.49 15.11
C VAL A 288 -10.33 14.01 15.00
N VAL A 289 -9.86 13.35 13.95
CA VAL A 289 -10.01 11.91 13.75
C VAL A 289 -8.66 11.26 13.47
N ALA A 290 -8.46 10.03 13.93
CA ALA A 290 -7.23 9.29 13.67
C ALA A 290 -7.48 7.80 13.43
N ALA A 291 -6.56 7.17 12.71
CA ALA A 291 -6.45 5.73 12.53
C ALA A 291 -5.04 5.27 12.93
N LEU A 292 -4.94 4.04 13.45
CA LEU A 292 -3.70 3.48 13.98
C LEU A 292 -3.44 2.08 13.42
N ASN A 293 -2.20 1.89 12.98
CA ASN A 293 -1.58 0.60 12.77
C ASN A 293 -0.51 0.40 13.84
N GLY A 294 -0.47 -0.79 14.45
CA GLY A 294 0.36 -1.04 15.63
C GLY A 294 -0.37 -0.69 16.92
N ASP A 295 0.38 -0.55 18.00
CA ASP A 295 -0.16 -0.38 19.36
C ASP A 295 0.52 0.81 20.06
N VAL A 296 -0.27 1.63 20.75
CA VAL A 296 0.23 2.63 21.72
C VAL A 296 0.37 1.94 23.08
N ASP A 297 1.56 1.47 23.39
CA ASP A 297 1.84 0.61 24.56
C ASP A 297 1.49 1.31 25.88
N ASN A 298 1.71 2.64 25.96
CA ASN A 298 1.44 3.46 27.14
C ASN A 298 0.06 4.14 27.14
N HIS A 299 -0.90 3.70 26.31
CA HIS A 299 -2.22 4.35 26.19
C HIS A 299 -3.00 4.44 27.51
N ALA A 300 -2.87 3.44 28.39
CA ALA A 300 -3.55 3.42 29.69
C ALA A 300 -3.02 4.52 30.62
N ASP A 301 -1.70 4.73 30.64
CA ASP A 301 -1.03 5.77 31.41
C ASP A 301 -1.35 7.16 30.86
N LEU A 302 -1.38 7.32 29.53
CA LEU A 302 -1.80 8.55 28.86
C LEU A 302 -3.27 8.88 29.19
N ARG A 303 -4.17 7.90 29.13
CA ARG A 303 -5.58 8.07 29.51
C ARG A 303 -5.71 8.54 30.95
N ALA A 304 -4.96 7.95 31.88
CA ALA A 304 -5.01 8.27 33.30
C ALA A 304 -4.40 9.64 33.61
N SER A 305 -3.18 9.92 33.12
CA SER A 305 -2.42 11.15 33.39
C SER A 305 -3.08 12.40 32.82
N HIS A 306 -3.69 12.31 31.63
CA HIS A 306 -4.47 13.40 31.06
C HIS A 306 -5.94 13.39 31.52
N GLY A 307 -6.38 12.37 32.25
CA GLY A 307 -7.76 12.27 32.73
C GLY A 307 -8.80 12.22 31.60
N LEU A 308 -8.52 11.47 30.53
CA LEU A 308 -9.41 11.38 29.36
C LEU A 308 -10.72 10.66 29.71
N ARG A 309 -11.86 11.20 29.26
CA ARG A 309 -13.22 10.72 29.52
C ARG A 309 -13.81 10.03 28.29
N ILE A 310 -13.26 8.86 27.98
CA ILE A 310 -13.66 8.03 26.84
C ILE A 310 -14.85 7.14 27.20
N ALA A 311 -15.82 7.03 26.29
CA ALA A 311 -16.98 6.15 26.42
C ALA A 311 -16.58 4.69 26.61
N ALA A 312 -17.20 3.99 27.56
CA ALA A 312 -16.79 2.63 27.96
C ALA A 312 -16.74 1.59 26.81
N PRO A 313 -17.63 1.62 25.79
CA PRO A 313 -17.53 0.69 24.66
C PRO A 313 -16.31 0.92 23.75
N ILE A 314 -15.68 2.10 23.82
CA ILE A 314 -14.46 2.40 23.07
C ILE A 314 -13.25 1.95 23.91
N THR A 315 -12.68 0.82 23.52
CA THR A 315 -11.62 0.10 24.22
C THR A 315 -10.29 0.05 23.45
N THR A 316 -10.26 0.53 22.21
CA THR A 316 -9.03 0.67 21.43
C THR A 316 -8.16 1.79 21.99
N ASP A 317 -6.87 1.48 22.08
CA ASP A 317 -5.77 2.40 22.37
C ASP A 317 -5.75 3.62 21.45
N ALA A 318 -6.07 3.46 20.16
CA ALA A 318 -6.08 4.54 19.16
C ALA A 318 -6.90 5.77 19.55
N LYS A 319 -7.90 5.62 20.44
CA LYS A 319 -8.74 6.74 20.89
C LYS A 319 -7.96 7.81 21.66
N VAL A 320 -6.82 7.47 22.27
CA VAL A 320 -5.98 8.48 22.94
C VAL A 320 -5.41 9.50 21.95
N ILE A 321 -5.16 9.08 20.70
CA ILE A 321 -4.51 9.89 19.67
C ILE A 321 -5.31 11.16 19.34
N PRO A 322 -6.51 11.09 18.73
CA PRO A 322 -7.23 12.31 18.34
C PRO A 322 -7.67 13.11 19.57
N THR A 323 -7.91 12.46 20.72
CA THR A 323 -8.32 13.12 21.96
C THR A 323 -7.20 13.98 22.54
N LEU A 324 -5.96 13.49 22.57
CA LEU A 324 -4.81 14.26 23.05
C LEU A 324 -4.45 15.40 22.09
N VAL A 325 -4.43 15.15 20.77
CA VAL A 325 -4.18 16.20 19.77
C VAL A 325 -5.20 17.33 19.91
N SER A 326 -6.49 16.98 19.95
CA SER A 326 -7.59 17.94 20.12
C SER A 326 -7.46 18.79 21.39
N ARG A 327 -7.01 18.20 22.51
CA ARG A 327 -6.74 18.94 23.75
C ARG A 327 -5.52 19.84 23.67
N GLN A 328 -4.42 19.36 23.08
CA GLN A 328 -3.19 20.14 22.94
C GLN A 328 -3.40 21.37 22.05
N MET A 329 -4.32 21.30 21.08
CA MET A 329 -4.66 22.46 20.24
C MET A 329 -5.33 23.61 21.01
N ILE A 330 -5.89 23.37 22.21
CA ILE A 330 -6.58 24.40 22.98
C ILE A 330 -5.57 25.41 23.55
N GLY A 331 -5.70 26.69 23.17
CA GLY A 331 -4.88 27.78 23.69
C GLY A 331 -3.50 27.91 23.03
N GLU A 332 -3.24 27.16 21.95
CA GLU A 332 -1.99 27.20 21.18
C GLU A 332 -2.03 28.16 19.98
N GLU A 333 -3.04 29.04 19.91
CA GLU A 333 -3.20 30.06 18.84
C GLU A 333 -1.99 31.01 18.70
N SER A 334 -1.17 31.14 19.76
CA SER A 334 0.01 31.99 19.79
C SER A 334 1.33 31.28 19.44
N LEU A 335 1.32 29.96 19.20
CA LEU A 335 2.53 29.25 18.78
C LEU A 335 2.89 29.62 17.34
N ALA A 336 4.20 29.68 17.05
CA ALA A 336 4.66 29.83 15.68
C ALA A 336 4.40 28.53 14.92
N GLY A 337 3.66 28.59 13.82
CA GLY A 337 3.32 27.42 12.98
C GLY A 337 1.84 27.04 13.03
N SER A 338 1.50 25.86 12.51
CA SER A 338 0.13 25.33 12.57
C SER A 338 -0.12 24.65 13.91
N PRO A 339 -1.11 25.07 14.72
CA PRO A 339 -1.44 24.42 15.99
C PRO A 339 -1.74 22.92 15.83
N LEU A 340 -2.39 22.53 14.73
CA LEU A 340 -2.66 21.13 14.41
C LEU A 340 -1.37 20.31 14.27
N VAL A 341 -0.40 20.81 13.50
CA VAL A 341 0.86 20.11 13.22
C VAL A 341 1.68 19.97 14.50
N GLU A 342 1.80 21.05 15.27
CA GLU A 342 2.61 21.05 16.49
C GLU A 342 1.98 20.20 17.60
N SER A 343 0.66 20.30 17.80
CA SER A 343 -0.07 19.43 18.73
C SER A 343 0.01 17.96 18.34
N PHE A 344 -0.04 17.65 17.03
CA PHE A 344 0.15 16.27 16.56
C PHE A 344 1.56 15.76 16.84
N ARG A 345 2.60 16.51 16.46
CA ARG A 345 4.00 16.15 16.68
C ARG A 345 4.30 15.89 18.16
N ARG A 346 3.87 16.80 19.04
CA ARG A 346 4.06 16.65 20.49
C ARG A 346 3.32 15.45 21.04
N THR A 347 2.08 15.23 20.62
CA THR A 347 1.29 14.06 21.04
C THR A 347 1.98 12.75 20.65
N VAL A 348 2.44 12.60 19.40
CA VAL A 348 3.08 11.34 18.96
C VAL A 348 4.45 11.10 19.59
N ALA A 349 5.14 12.17 20.02
CA ALA A 349 6.41 12.06 20.76
C ALA A 349 6.23 11.45 22.17
N GLU A 350 5.02 11.51 22.74
CA GLU A 350 4.70 10.91 24.04
C GLU A 350 4.39 9.40 23.97
N PHE A 351 4.24 8.83 22.76
CA PHE A 351 3.78 7.44 22.59
C PHE A 351 4.91 6.43 22.66
N ASP A 352 4.72 5.38 23.45
CA ASP A 352 5.57 4.19 23.42
C ASP A 352 4.96 3.13 22.49
N GLY A 353 5.81 2.35 21.83
CA GLY A 353 5.43 1.28 20.91
C GLY A 353 5.85 1.52 19.46
N SER A 354 5.35 0.68 18.55
CA SER A 354 5.52 0.83 17.10
C SER A 354 4.19 1.21 16.49
N VAL A 355 4.11 2.41 15.95
CA VAL A 355 2.86 3.02 15.49
C VAL A 355 3.02 3.61 14.10
N ALA A 356 1.99 3.43 13.28
CA ALA A 356 1.72 4.22 12.09
C ALA A 356 0.36 4.89 12.27
N ILE A 357 0.29 6.20 12.09
CA ILE A 357 -0.88 7.00 12.42
C ILE A 357 -1.25 7.84 11.21
N GLY A 358 -2.53 7.84 10.84
CA GLY A 358 -3.12 8.85 9.97
C GLY A 358 -4.08 9.72 10.76
N LEU A 359 -4.04 11.04 10.60
CA LEU A 359 -4.83 12.00 11.35
C LEU A 359 -5.35 13.13 10.45
N ALA A 360 -6.61 13.48 10.62
CA ALA A 360 -7.25 14.60 9.93
C ALA A 360 -8.06 15.44 10.93
N SER A 361 -8.24 16.72 10.66
CA SER A 361 -9.01 17.63 11.50
C SER A 361 -9.97 18.47 10.67
N ALA A 362 -11.13 18.78 11.25
CA ALA A 362 -12.08 19.70 10.63
C ALA A 362 -11.60 21.15 10.61
N ALA A 363 -10.69 21.52 11.52
CA ALA A 363 -10.11 22.86 11.62
C ALA A 363 -9.16 23.18 10.45
N ASP A 364 -8.54 22.15 9.89
CA ASP A 364 -7.69 22.26 8.69
C ASP A 364 -7.92 21.02 7.79
N PRO A 365 -9.11 20.92 7.15
CA PRO A 365 -9.53 19.73 6.42
C PRO A 365 -8.75 19.56 5.10
N ALA A 366 -7.99 20.58 4.71
CA ALA A 366 -7.07 20.54 3.58
C ALA A 366 -5.72 19.89 3.93
N LYS A 367 -5.54 19.39 5.16
CA LYS A 367 -4.33 18.66 5.57
C LYS A 367 -4.62 17.24 6.03
N LEU A 368 -3.69 16.35 5.71
CA LEU A 368 -3.62 15.00 6.24
C LEU A 368 -2.25 14.81 6.90
N LEU A 369 -2.25 14.44 8.18
CA LEU A 369 -1.03 14.30 8.97
C LEU A 369 -0.76 12.81 9.19
N LEU A 370 0.49 12.42 9.02
CA LEU A 370 0.98 11.05 9.16
C LEU A 370 2.09 11.02 10.20
N ALA A 371 2.15 9.97 11.00
CA ALA A 371 3.30 9.72 11.87
C ALA A 371 3.70 8.25 11.81
N LEU A 372 5.01 7.98 11.87
CA LEU A 372 5.56 6.63 11.90
C LEU A 372 6.66 6.54 12.95
N ARG A 373 6.58 5.52 13.81
CA ARG A 373 7.62 5.17 14.79
C ARG A 373 7.84 3.66 14.84
N GLY A 374 9.11 3.28 14.89
CA GLY A 374 9.55 1.90 14.85
C GLY A 374 9.49 1.30 13.46
N SER A 375 9.76 0.00 13.38
CA SER A 375 10.03 -0.71 12.12
C SER A 375 8.94 -1.70 11.72
N GLY A 376 7.94 -1.89 12.57
CA GLY A 376 6.92 -2.92 12.41
C GLY A 376 5.74 -2.50 11.54
N GLN A 377 5.61 -1.20 11.28
CA GLN A 377 4.56 -0.60 10.46
C GLN A 377 5.17 0.14 9.28
N GLY A 378 4.38 0.39 8.25
CA GLY A 378 4.78 1.18 7.09
C GLY A 378 3.70 2.20 6.71
N LEU A 379 4.13 3.30 6.12
CA LEU A 379 3.28 4.29 5.46
C LEU A 379 3.97 4.74 4.18
N TYR A 380 3.18 4.83 3.13
CA TYR A 380 3.60 5.19 1.78
C TYR A 380 2.71 6.31 1.28
N VAL A 381 3.32 7.40 0.81
CA VAL A 381 2.62 8.55 0.22
C VAL A 381 2.76 8.46 -1.29
N GLY A 382 1.71 7.97 -1.94
CA GLY A 382 1.60 7.91 -3.40
C GLY A 382 1.39 9.30 -4.01
N LEU A 383 2.17 9.59 -5.05
CA LEU A 383 2.10 10.82 -5.85
C LEU A 383 1.27 10.56 -7.11
N ALA A 384 -0.03 10.83 -7.04
CA ALA A 384 -0.97 10.64 -8.15
C ALA A 384 -1.41 11.99 -8.74
N ASP A 385 -2.01 11.96 -9.94
CA ASP A 385 -2.51 13.16 -10.60
C ASP A 385 -3.49 13.92 -9.68
N ASP A 386 -3.07 15.12 -9.25
CA ASP A 386 -3.85 16.03 -8.41
C ASP A 386 -4.30 15.41 -7.06
N CYS A 387 -3.61 14.38 -6.57
CA CYS A 387 -3.99 13.65 -5.37
C CYS A 387 -2.80 13.00 -4.65
N PHE A 388 -2.79 13.07 -3.33
CA PHE A 388 -2.02 12.13 -2.51
C PHE A 388 -2.86 10.90 -2.17
N ILE A 389 -2.28 9.72 -2.34
CA ILE A 389 -2.86 8.44 -1.90
C ILE A 389 -1.93 7.86 -0.84
N VAL A 390 -2.36 7.89 0.41
CA VAL A 390 -1.65 7.27 1.53
C VAL A 390 -2.11 5.84 1.67
N ALA A 391 -1.17 4.92 1.84
CA ALA A 391 -1.46 3.54 2.22
C ALA A 391 -0.38 2.99 3.15
N SER A 392 -0.74 2.03 4.01
CA SER A 392 0.26 1.36 4.86
C SER A 392 1.06 0.26 4.15
N GLU A 393 0.72 -0.04 2.90
CA GLU A 393 1.47 -0.92 1.99
C GLU A 393 1.41 -0.36 0.57
N PRO A 394 2.41 -0.60 -0.29
CA PRO A 394 2.40 -0.06 -1.65
C PRO A 394 1.24 -0.59 -2.50
N TYR A 395 0.68 -1.75 -2.15
CA TYR A 395 -0.51 -2.29 -2.83
C TYR A 395 -1.71 -1.33 -2.76
N GLY A 396 -1.81 -0.51 -1.71
CA GLY A 396 -2.86 0.49 -1.59
C GLY A 396 -2.65 1.75 -2.43
N VAL A 397 -1.49 1.93 -3.08
CA VAL A 397 -1.21 3.10 -3.94
C VAL A 397 -1.21 2.78 -5.44
N VAL A 398 -0.87 1.54 -5.81
CA VAL A 398 -0.50 1.16 -7.21
C VAL A 398 -1.62 1.25 -8.25
N GLU A 399 -2.89 1.36 -7.86
CA GLU A 399 -3.97 1.64 -8.82
C GLU A 399 -3.89 3.08 -9.36
N GLU A 400 -3.51 4.03 -8.52
CA GLU A 400 -3.52 5.45 -8.85
C GLU A 400 -2.15 5.92 -9.34
N THR A 401 -1.07 5.37 -8.78
CA THR A 401 0.31 5.74 -9.13
C THR A 401 1.31 4.66 -8.74
N SER A 402 2.38 4.52 -9.52
CA SER A 402 3.54 3.73 -9.14
C SER A 402 4.55 4.53 -8.31
N ARG A 403 4.44 5.85 -8.23
CA ARG A 403 5.43 6.72 -7.56
C ARG A 403 5.00 6.98 -6.12
N TYR A 404 5.91 6.77 -5.17
CA TYR A 404 5.62 7.04 -3.76
C TYR A 404 6.86 7.44 -2.97
N ILE A 405 6.64 8.14 -1.85
CA ILE A 405 7.61 8.32 -0.77
C ILE A 405 7.30 7.30 0.32
N ARG A 406 8.32 6.60 0.83
CA ARG A 406 8.20 5.71 1.99
C ARG A 406 8.61 6.47 3.25
N MET A 407 7.77 6.41 4.28
CA MET A 407 8.09 6.98 5.59
C MET A 407 9.10 6.10 6.35
N ASP A 408 9.89 6.73 7.22
CA ASP A 408 10.91 6.07 8.04
C ASP A 408 10.65 6.25 9.54
N GLY A 409 10.39 5.15 10.24
CA GLY A 409 10.12 5.14 11.67
C GLY A 409 11.31 4.78 12.56
N GLU A 410 12.46 4.33 12.03
CA GLU A 410 13.56 3.82 12.86
C GLU A 410 14.47 4.93 13.40
N HIS A 411 14.50 6.10 12.77
CA HIS A 411 15.39 7.22 13.12
C HIS A 411 14.74 8.27 14.05
N GLY A 412 14.14 7.82 15.15
CA GLY A 412 13.55 8.72 16.15
C GLY A 412 12.10 9.14 15.89
N GLY A 413 11.48 8.58 14.84
CA GLY A 413 10.09 8.84 14.46
C GLY A 413 9.96 10.03 13.50
N GLU A 414 9.03 9.90 12.57
CA GLU A 414 8.82 10.84 11.48
C GLU A 414 7.36 11.29 11.44
N VAL A 415 7.14 12.59 11.23
CA VAL A 415 5.84 13.21 10.96
C VAL A 415 5.86 13.74 9.53
N VAL A 416 4.84 13.40 8.75
CA VAL A 416 4.62 13.94 7.40
C VAL A 416 3.29 14.68 7.37
N VAL A 417 3.31 15.91 6.87
CA VAL A 417 2.13 16.75 6.66
C VAL A 417 1.90 16.88 5.16
N LEU A 418 0.73 16.44 4.73
CA LEU A 418 0.27 16.58 3.35
C LEU A 418 -0.69 17.77 3.27
N ASP A 419 -0.46 18.66 2.31
CA ASP A 419 -1.31 19.81 2.02
C ASP A 419 -2.01 19.63 0.67
N ALA A 420 -3.34 19.76 0.65
CA ALA A 420 -4.13 19.60 -0.55
C ALA A 420 -3.71 20.54 -1.67
N THR A 421 -3.17 21.73 -1.39
CA THR A 421 -2.75 22.69 -2.44
C THR A 421 -1.66 22.13 -3.36
N GLY A 422 -0.75 21.32 -2.81
CA GLY A 422 0.32 20.62 -3.53
C GLY A 422 0.01 19.14 -3.81
N ALA A 423 -1.26 18.71 -3.76
CA ALA A 423 -1.62 17.30 -3.90
C ALA A 423 -1.05 16.66 -5.18
N GLY A 424 -0.30 15.57 -5.01
CA GLY A 424 0.38 14.84 -6.08
C GLY A 424 1.85 15.23 -6.32
N GLU A 425 2.33 16.29 -5.67
CA GLU A 425 3.66 16.86 -5.88
C GLU A 425 4.44 16.96 -4.55
N LEU A 426 5.78 17.01 -4.61
CA LEU A 426 6.60 17.10 -3.40
C LEU A 426 6.44 18.41 -2.62
N ASP A 427 6.04 19.50 -3.29
CA ASP A 427 5.83 20.80 -2.65
C ASP A 427 4.65 20.82 -1.66
N GLY A 428 3.72 19.87 -1.81
CA GLY A 428 2.62 19.63 -0.87
C GLY A 428 3.01 18.75 0.32
N ILE A 429 4.28 18.39 0.49
CA ILE A 429 4.74 17.49 1.55
C ILE A 429 5.76 18.21 2.45
N THR A 430 5.46 18.26 3.74
CA THR A 430 6.41 18.69 4.78
C THR A 430 6.74 17.51 5.67
N ARG A 431 8.04 17.26 5.93
CA ARG A 431 8.51 16.19 6.81
C ARG A 431 9.27 16.76 8.01
N LEU A 432 8.93 16.27 9.19
CA LEU A 432 9.43 16.71 10.49
C LEU A 432 9.89 15.50 11.32
N GLY A 433 10.96 15.66 12.08
CA GLY A 433 11.30 14.76 13.18
C GLY A 433 10.40 14.99 14.39
N TYR A 434 10.31 13.99 15.28
CA TYR A 434 9.56 14.13 16.53
C TYR A 434 10.14 15.21 17.46
N ASP A 435 11.40 15.62 17.30
CA ASP A 435 12.04 16.73 18.00
C ASP A 435 11.73 18.11 17.39
N GLY A 436 11.08 18.13 16.22
CA GLY A 436 10.74 19.34 15.47
C GLY A 436 11.73 19.72 14.38
N SER A 437 12.78 18.94 14.11
CA SER A 437 13.69 19.23 12.99
C SER A 437 13.00 19.01 11.64
N GLU A 438 13.20 19.92 10.69
CA GLU A 438 12.73 19.75 9.32
C GLU A 438 13.68 18.84 8.53
N HIS A 439 13.11 17.90 7.78
CA HIS A 439 13.84 17.03 6.87
C HIS A 439 13.20 17.14 5.48
N PRO A 440 13.63 18.10 4.63
CA PRO A 440 13.07 18.26 3.28
C PRO A 440 13.12 16.95 2.49
N ILE A 441 12.11 16.71 1.66
CA ILE A 441 12.05 15.55 0.75
C ILE A 441 12.60 15.97 -0.60
N SER A 442 13.35 15.07 -1.22
CA SER A 442 14.01 15.26 -2.51
C SER A 442 13.52 14.26 -3.56
N ASP A 443 13.74 14.57 -4.85
CA ASP A 443 13.29 13.73 -5.96
C ASP A 443 13.92 12.32 -5.95
N ASP A 444 15.12 12.17 -5.38
CA ASP A 444 15.82 10.88 -5.27
C ASP A 444 15.19 9.93 -4.24
N GLU A 445 14.33 10.44 -3.35
CA GLU A 445 13.57 9.62 -2.41
C GLU A 445 12.29 9.04 -3.03
N ILE A 446 11.93 9.43 -4.26
CA ILE A 446 10.76 8.91 -4.96
C ILE A 446 11.04 7.50 -5.48
N ALA A 447 10.46 6.52 -4.80
CA ALA A 447 10.47 5.14 -5.24
C ALA A 447 9.42 4.88 -6.33
N THR A 448 9.71 3.91 -7.20
CA THR A 448 8.74 3.38 -8.18
C THR A 448 8.36 1.96 -7.79
N ALA A 449 7.06 1.72 -7.61
CA ALA A 449 6.51 0.39 -7.35
C ALA A 449 6.72 -0.51 -8.57
N GLU A 450 7.28 -1.69 -8.32
CA GLU A 450 7.48 -2.74 -9.33
C GLU A 450 6.34 -3.76 -9.36
N VAL A 451 5.29 -3.53 -8.58
CA VAL A 451 4.07 -4.34 -8.52
C VAL A 451 2.91 -3.51 -9.06
N THR A 452 2.03 -4.13 -9.85
CA THR A 452 0.80 -3.50 -10.36
C THR A 452 -0.44 -4.21 -9.81
N THR A 453 -1.61 -3.63 -10.08
CA THR A 453 -2.91 -4.23 -9.73
C THR A 453 -3.16 -5.57 -10.42
N ARG A 454 -2.47 -5.85 -11.53
CA ARG A 454 -2.49 -7.14 -12.25
C ARG A 454 -1.90 -8.26 -11.40
N ASP A 455 -0.78 -7.97 -10.74
CA ASP A 455 0.00 -8.96 -9.99
C ASP A 455 -0.73 -9.42 -8.71
N ILE A 456 -1.55 -8.54 -8.13
CA ILE A 456 -2.29 -8.77 -6.88
C ILE A 456 -3.79 -9.06 -7.11
N ASN A 457 -4.18 -9.36 -8.34
CA ASN A 457 -5.58 -9.65 -8.66
C ASN A 457 -5.98 -11.07 -8.21
N ARG A 458 -7.17 -11.23 -7.61
CA ARG A 458 -7.70 -12.54 -7.19
C ARG A 458 -8.27 -13.37 -8.36
N GLY A 459 -8.57 -12.73 -9.49
CA GLY A 459 -9.31 -13.33 -10.61
C GLY A 459 -10.69 -13.82 -10.17
N ASP A 460 -11.16 -14.89 -10.81
CA ASP A 460 -12.45 -15.53 -10.52
C ASP A 460 -12.37 -16.52 -9.34
N PHE A 461 -11.23 -16.60 -8.64
CA PHE A 461 -11.10 -17.49 -7.50
C PHE A 461 -11.86 -16.95 -6.27
N PRO A 462 -12.50 -17.83 -5.48
CA PRO A 462 -13.18 -17.42 -4.25
C PRO A 462 -12.22 -16.85 -3.20
N HIS A 463 -10.99 -17.35 -3.12
CA HIS A 463 -9.98 -16.91 -2.17
C HIS A 463 -8.57 -17.03 -2.77
N PHE A 464 -7.69 -16.08 -2.40
CA PHE A 464 -6.29 -16.04 -2.84
C PHE A 464 -5.55 -17.35 -2.57
N LEU A 465 -5.80 -18.01 -1.43
CA LEU A 465 -5.20 -19.30 -1.12
C LEU A 465 -5.43 -20.35 -2.22
N LEU A 466 -6.65 -20.44 -2.76
CA LEU A 466 -6.96 -21.42 -3.81
C LEU A 466 -6.31 -21.02 -5.15
N LYS A 467 -6.31 -19.73 -5.47
CA LYS A 467 -5.58 -19.20 -6.63
C LYS A 467 -4.11 -19.59 -6.56
N GLU A 468 -3.46 -19.28 -5.44
CA GLU A 468 -2.02 -19.41 -5.29
C GLU A 468 -1.56 -20.87 -5.20
N ILE A 469 -2.36 -21.77 -4.61
CA ILE A 469 -2.13 -23.22 -4.71
C ILE A 469 -2.19 -23.67 -6.18
N SER A 470 -3.17 -23.17 -6.93
CA SER A 470 -3.38 -23.54 -8.34
C SER A 470 -2.26 -23.00 -9.25
N GLU A 471 -1.69 -21.83 -8.91
CA GLU A 471 -0.60 -21.18 -9.63
C GLU A 471 0.81 -21.70 -9.27
N ALA A 472 0.95 -22.44 -8.16
CA ALA A 472 2.24 -22.91 -7.66
C ALA A 472 3.08 -23.68 -8.71
N PRO A 473 2.53 -24.58 -9.54
CA PRO A 473 3.31 -25.26 -10.59
C PRO A 473 3.91 -24.29 -11.62
N THR A 474 3.15 -23.27 -12.02
CA THR A 474 3.61 -22.24 -12.96
C THR A 474 4.68 -21.37 -12.32
N SER A 475 4.50 -20.97 -11.06
CA SER A 475 5.48 -20.19 -10.30
C SER A 475 6.81 -20.94 -10.13
N PHE A 476 6.74 -22.26 -9.85
CA PHE A 476 7.89 -23.15 -9.81
C PHE A 476 8.63 -23.19 -11.16
N ALA A 477 7.90 -23.43 -12.25
CA ALA A 477 8.48 -23.48 -13.59
C ALA A 477 9.12 -22.15 -14.02
N LYS A 478 8.47 -21.01 -13.71
CA LYS A 478 9.01 -19.67 -13.95
C LYS A 478 10.31 -19.43 -13.19
N THR A 479 10.39 -19.91 -11.94
CA THR A 479 11.60 -19.77 -11.11
C THR A 479 12.81 -20.46 -11.76
N LEU A 480 12.62 -21.61 -12.39
CA LEU A 480 13.70 -22.35 -13.07
C LEU A 480 13.99 -21.88 -14.50
N ARG A 481 13.09 -21.10 -15.09
CA ARG A 481 13.18 -20.69 -16.50
C ARG A 481 14.46 -19.91 -16.77
N GLY A 482 15.20 -20.34 -17.79
CA GLY A 482 16.47 -19.73 -18.17
C GLY A 482 17.63 -19.98 -17.20
N LYS A 483 17.40 -20.69 -16.08
CA LYS A 483 18.42 -20.98 -15.06
C LYS A 483 19.04 -22.37 -15.16
N ILE A 484 18.54 -23.20 -16.07
CA ILE A 484 19.05 -24.54 -16.33
C ILE A 484 19.40 -24.63 -17.82
N ALA A 485 20.67 -24.86 -18.13
CA ALA A 485 21.17 -25.05 -19.48
C ALA A 485 21.58 -26.51 -19.69
N GLU A 486 21.28 -27.07 -20.87
CA GLU A 486 21.80 -28.37 -21.27
C GLU A 486 23.08 -28.17 -22.08
N SER A 487 24.18 -28.78 -21.63
CA SER A 487 25.45 -28.78 -22.35
C SER A 487 26.01 -30.19 -22.42
N GLY A 488 26.02 -30.78 -23.63
CA GLY A 488 26.55 -32.12 -23.87
C GLY A 488 25.76 -33.24 -23.18
N GLY A 489 24.43 -33.11 -23.07
CA GLY A 489 23.57 -34.09 -22.39
C GLY A 489 23.56 -33.99 -20.86
N VAL A 490 24.22 -32.97 -20.29
CA VAL A 490 24.28 -32.71 -18.86
C VAL A 490 23.60 -31.37 -18.57
N LEU A 491 22.65 -31.38 -17.63
CA LEU A 491 22.03 -30.18 -17.12
C LEU A 491 23.01 -29.44 -16.20
N ARG A 492 23.15 -28.13 -16.40
CA ARG A 492 23.95 -27.23 -15.57
C ARG A 492 23.08 -26.08 -15.11
N ALA A 493 23.21 -25.70 -13.84
CA ALA A 493 22.64 -24.47 -13.34
C ALA A 493 23.46 -23.28 -13.87
N ASP A 494 22.77 -22.30 -14.45
CA ASP A 494 23.32 -21.01 -14.87
C ASP A 494 22.42 -19.91 -14.31
N VAL A 495 22.78 -19.39 -13.13
CA VAL A 495 21.95 -18.42 -12.40
C VAL A 495 22.39 -16.97 -12.63
N GLY A 496 23.48 -16.74 -13.38
CA GLY A 496 24.04 -15.43 -13.68
C GLY A 496 24.77 -14.74 -12.51
N GLU A 497 25.59 -13.74 -12.87
CA GLU A 497 26.45 -12.96 -11.94
C GLU A 497 25.65 -12.18 -10.89
N VAL A 498 24.42 -11.75 -11.21
CA VAL A 498 23.55 -11.03 -10.27
C VAL A 498 23.07 -11.94 -9.13
N SER A 499 22.80 -13.21 -9.43
CA SER A 499 22.31 -14.15 -8.42
C SER A 499 23.45 -14.75 -7.60
N LEU A 500 24.55 -15.13 -8.27
CA LEU A 500 25.73 -15.71 -7.66
C LEU A 500 27.00 -14.99 -8.16
N PRO A 501 27.38 -13.88 -7.50
CA PRO A 501 28.54 -13.10 -7.90
C PRO A 501 29.84 -13.90 -7.87
N SER A 502 30.71 -13.63 -8.84
CA SER A 502 32.06 -14.19 -8.95
C SER A 502 32.91 -13.97 -7.69
N SER A 503 32.66 -12.90 -6.94
CA SER A 503 33.30 -12.63 -5.64
C SER A 503 32.94 -13.68 -4.57
N ILE A 504 31.69 -14.16 -4.54
CA ILE A 504 31.25 -15.23 -3.65
C ILE A 504 31.79 -16.57 -4.15
N VAL A 505 31.72 -16.83 -5.46
CA VAL A 505 32.26 -18.05 -6.08
C VAL A 505 33.75 -18.20 -5.78
N GLY A 506 34.54 -17.11 -5.91
CA GLY A 506 35.96 -17.11 -5.59
C GLY A 506 36.24 -17.48 -4.13
N ARG A 507 35.47 -16.91 -3.20
CA ARG A 507 35.60 -17.19 -1.75
C ARG A 507 35.16 -18.59 -1.35
N LEU A 508 34.22 -19.19 -2.08
CA LEU A 508 33.88 -20.61 -1.92
C LEU A 508 35.01 -21.50 -2.45
N ALA A 509 35.57 -21.16 -3.62
CA ALA A 509 36.61 -21.95 -4.28
C ALA A 509 37.96 -21.90 -3.56
N ASP A 510 38.33 -20.77 -2.95
CA ASP A 510 39.59 -20.61 -2.21
C ASP A 510 39.49 -21.06 -0.72
N GLY A 511 38.30 -21.47 -0.28
CA GLY A 511 38.05 -21.95 1.08
C GLY A 511 37.93 -20.85 2.13
N THR A 512 37.81 -19.58 1.74
CA THR A 512 37.49 -18.48 2.67
C THR A 512 36.12 -18.70 3.29
N ILE A 513 35.10 -19.02 2.48
CA ILE A 513 33.77 -19.39 2.96
C ILE A 513 33.79 -20.89 3.27
N THR A 514 33.57 -21.23 4.53
CA THR A 514 33.48 -22.62 5.01
C THR A 514 32.10 -22.95 5.60
N ARG A 515 31.26 -21.92 5.80
CA ARG A 515 29.96 -22.02 6.46
C ARG A 515 28.86 -21.45 5.59
N VAL A 516 27.77 -22.20 5.47
CA VAL A 516 26.53 -21.72 4.84
C VAL A 516 25.44 -21.71 5.90
N ARG A 517 24.73 -20.58 6.02
CA ARG A 517 23.58 -20.42 6.91
C ARG A 517 22.36 -20.04 6.11
N VAL A 518 21.40 -20.95 6.01
CA VAL A 518 20.12 -20.68 5.36
C VAL A 518 19.17 -20.13 6.41
N ILE A 519 18.76 -18.86 6.24
CA ILE A 519 17.95 -18.14 7.21
C ILE A 519 16.63 -17.69 6.62
N GLY A 520 15.61 -17.68 7.46
CA GLY A 520 14.27 -17.20 7.13
C GLY A 520 13.39 -17.19 8.37
N GLN A 521 12.10 -16.91 8.17
CA GLN A 521 11.08 -17.00 9.23
C GLN A 521 9.87 -17.80 8.72
N GLY A 522 9.21 -18.52 9.63
CA GLY A 522 8.02 -19.32 9.32
C GLY A 522 8.25 -20.27 8.14
N THR A 523 7.37 -20.24 7.13
CA THR A 523 7.45 -21.09 5.94
C THR A 523 8.75 -20.93 5.16
N ALA A 524 9.36 -19.74 5.13
CA ALA A 524 10.64 -19.53 4.46
C ALA A 524 11.80 -20.28 5.14
N ALA A 525 11.76 -20.40 6.49
CA ALA A 525 12.72 -21.22 7.22
C ALA A 525 12.53 -22.72 6.91
N VAL A 526 11.27 -23.16 6.72
CA VAL A 526 10.97 -24.54 6.30
C VAL A 526 11.48 -24.82 4.89
N ALA A 527 11.31 -23.90 3.94
CA ALA A 527 11.93 -24.02 2.61
C ALA A 527 13.46 -24.13 2.74
N GLY A 528 14.06 -23.29 3.60
CA GLY A 528 15.50 -23.30 3.85
C GLY A 528 16.04 -24.62 4.41
N GLN A 529 15.26 -25.37 5.20
CA GLN A 529 15.64 -26.70 5.68
C GLN A 529 15.82 -27.70 4.53
N SER A 530 14.94 -27.64 3.52
CA SER A 530 15.07 -28.47 2.32
C SER A 530 16.36 -28.15 1.56
N MET A 531 16.64 -26.86 1.36
CA MET A 531 17.85 -26.39 0.67
C MET A 531 19.11 -26.83 1.41
N ALA A 532 19.16 -26.62 2.73
CA ALA A 532 20.32 -26.98 3.56
C ALA A 532 20.63 -28.47 3.49
N SER A 533 19.60 -29.33 3.54
CA SER A 533 19.77 -30.78 3.44
C SER A 533 20.37 -31.21 2.09
N ILE A 534 19.94 -30.59 0.99
CA ILE A 534 20.44 -30.92 -0.36
C ILE A 534 21.86 -30.38 -0.55
N LEU A 535 22.13 -29.15 -0.11
CA LEU A 535 23.46 -28.53 -0.22
C LEU A 535 24.51 -29.28 0.61
N ASP A 536 24.18 -29.78 1.80
CA ASP A 536 25.11 -30.60 2.59
C ASP A 536 25.52 -31.89 1.85
N GLU A 537 24.55 -32.56 1.21
CA GLU A 537 24.82 -33.75 0.38
C GLU A 537 25.67 -33.41 -0.85
N LEU A 538 25.30 -32.37 -1.60
CA LEU A 538 26.01 -31.96 -2.83
C LEU A 538 27.43 -31.47 -2.57
N THR A 539 27.67 -30.86 -1.41
CA THR A 539 29.00 -30.40 -1.01
C THR A 539 29.80 -31.49 -0.32
N ALA A 540 29.26 -32.69 -0.16
CA ALA A 540 29.90 -33.82 0.54
C ALA A 540 30.48 -33.42 1.92
N SER A 541 29.73 -32.58 2.65
CA SER A 541 30.12 -32.01 3.96
C SER A 541 31.45 -31.26 3.97
N THR A 542 31.90 -30.72 2.83
CA THR A 542 33.06 -29.81 2.75
C THR A 542 32.72 -28.40 3.28
N LEU A 543 31.44 -28.04 3.28
CA LEU A 543 30.89 -26.85 3.90
C LEU A 543 30.04 -27.22 5.11
N GLU A 544 30.07 -26.41 6.16
CA GLU A 544 29.16 -26.53 7.29
C GLU A 544 27.85 -25.82 6.94
N VAL A 545 26.85 -26.59 6.46
CA VAL A 545 25.55 -26.07 6.04
C VAL A 545 24.51 -26.27 7.14
N GLU A 546 23.82 -25.20 7.53
CA GLU A 546 22.78 -25.25 8.57
C GLU A 546 21.62 -24.33 8.22
N ALA A 547 20.39 -24.82 8.37
CA ALA A 547 19.18 -24.01 8.34
C ALA A 547 18.80 -23.59 9.75
N ILE A 548 18.65 -22.29 9.98
CA ILE A 548 18.32 -21.71 11.29
C ILE A 548 17.39 -20.51 11.09
N THR A 549 16.44 -20.28 12.00
CA THR A 549 15.61 -19.07 11.91
C THR A 549 16.47 -17.82 12.13
N ALA A 550 16.10 -16.72 11.48
CA ALA A 550 16.89 -15.49 11.54
C ALA A 550 17.04 -14.97 13.00
N THR A 551 15.98 -15.07 13.79
CA THR A 551 15.97 -14.70 15.22
C THR A 551 16.89 -15.56 16.07
N GLU A 552 16.95 -16.88 15.84
CA GLU A 552 17.84 -17.76 16.60
C GLU A 552 19.31 -17.49 16.25
N LEU A 553 19.61 -17.22 14.97
CA LEU A 553 20.97 -16.87 14.55
C LEU A 553 21.44 -15.56 15.21
N SER A 554 20.64 -14.49 15.12
CA SER A 554 20.99 -13.19 15.68
C SER A 554 20.98 -13.16 17.20
N GLY A 555 20.06 -13.91 17.83
CA GLY A 555 19.96 -14.00 19.28
C GLY A 555 21.08 -14.79 19.94
N PHE A 556 21.53 -15.90 19.32
CA PHE A 556 22.32 -16.90 20.04
C PHE A 556 23.53 -17.48 19.30
N SER A 557 23.52 -17.52 17.96
CA SER A 557 24.55 -18.26 17.19
C SER A 557 25.53 -17.37 16.42
N MET A 558 25.51 -16.07 16.66
CA MET A 558 26.26 -15.07 15.91
C MET A 558 27.65 -14.78 16.52
N ARG A 559 28.73 -15.06 15.78
CA ARG A 559 30.12 -14.75 16.19
C ARG A 559 30.54 -13.33 15.84
N LEU A 560 31.57 -12.79 16.49
CA LEU A 560 32.09 -11.44 16.19
C LEU A 560 32.61 -11.31 14.76
N ASP A 561 33.26 -12.36 14.26
CA ASP A 561 33.72 -12.47 12.89
C ASP A 561 32.93 -13.56 12.16
N MET A 562 32.36 -13.18 11.03
CA MET A 562 31.55 -14.02 10.15
C MET A 562 32.09 -13.98 8.71
N SER A 563 33.34 -13.57 8.49
CA SER A 563 33.96 -13.52 7.15
C SER A 563 34.11 -14.89 6.47
N ASP A 564 33.95 -15.99 7.21
CA ASP A 564 33.93 -17.36 6.71
C ASP A 564 32.52 -17.86 6.36
N THR A 565 31.50 -16.99 6.47
CA THR A 565 30.08 -17.36 6.39
C THR A 565 29.41 -16.75 5.17
N LEU A 566 28.68 -17.59 4.44
CA LEU A 566 27.67 -17.21 3.47
C LEU A 566 26.28 -17.40 4.08
N ALA A 567 25.49 -16.34 4.16
CA ALA A 567 24.09 -16.43 4.54
C ALA A 567 23.20 -16.45 3.28
N ILE A 568 22.29 -17.41 3.21
CA ILE A 568 21.22 -17.46 2.22
C ILE A 568 19.94 -17.01 2.92
N ALA A 569 19.54 -15.77 2.69
CA ALA A 569 18.36 -15.16 3.31
C ALA A 569 17.12 -15.37 2.43
N VAL A 570 16.18 -16.17 2.93
CA VAL A 570 14.94 -16.52 2.24
C VAL A 570 13.79 -15.66 2.78
N SER A 571 13.15 -14.87 1.92
CA SER A 571 11.99 -14.06 2.28
C SER A 571 11.07 -13.82 1.09
N GLN A 572 9.78 -14.11 1.23
CA GLN A 572 8.79 -13.81 0.18
C GLN A 572 8.66 -12.29 -0.04
N SER A 573 8.48 -11.52 1.04
CA SER A 573 8.24 -10.08 0.93
C SER A 573 9.52 -9.26 0.78
N GLY A 574 10.67 -9.82 1.18
CA GLY A 574 11.95 -9.11 1.29
C GLY A 574 11.97 -8.02 2.38
N THR A 575 10.89 -7.87 3.14
CA THR A 575 10.72 -6.83 4.18
C THR A 575 10.56 -7.39 5.60
N THR A 576 10.67 -8.72 5.77
CA THR A 576 10.56 -9.35 7.09
C THR A 576 11.59 -8.77 8.04
N THR A 577 11.13 -8.06 9.09
CA THR A 577 12.00 -7.28 9.99
C THR A 577 13.10 -8.12 10.61
N ASP A 578 12.77 -9.28 11.17
CA ASP A 578 13.75 -10.14 11.83
C ASP A 578 14.81 -10.67 10.87
N THR A 579 14.42 -11.03 9.64
CA THR A 579 15.36 -11.47 8.60
C THR A 579 16.29 -10.33 8.20
N ASN A 580 15.74 -9.14 7.92
CA ASN A 580 16.51 -7.98 7.50
C ASN A 580 17.50 -7.51 8.58
N ARG A 581 17.07 -7.44 9.85
CA ARG A 581 17.96 -7.10 10.98
C ARG A 581 19.08 -8.12 11.16
N THR A 582 18.78 -9.40 10.99
CA THR A 582 19.79 -10.46 11.04
C THR A 582 20.81 -10.29 9.90
N VAL A 583 20.35 -9.94 8.70
CA VAL A 583 21.22 -9.63 7.56
C VAL A 583 22.13 -8.43 7.83
N ASP A 584 21.60 -7.34 8.40
CA ASP A 584 22.42 -6.17 8.76
C ASP A 584 23.54 -6.53 9.75
N LEU A 585 23.21 -7.34 10.77
CA LEU A 585 24.19 -7.82 11.74
C LEU A 585 25.24 -8.75 11.11
N LEU A 586 24.84 -9.62 10.19
CA LEU A 586 25.74 -10.53 9.47
C LEU A 586 26.74 -9.75 8.61
N ARG A 587 26.26 -8.79 7.83
CA ARG A 587 27.10 -7.93 6.98
C ARG A 587 28.06 -7.09 7.82
N GLY A 588 27.56 -6.51 8.91
CA GLY A 588 28.39 -5.77 9.88
C GLY A 588 29.52 -6.61 10.49
N ARG A 589 29.44 -7.94 10.41
CA ARG A 589 30.44 -8.91 10.88
C ARG A 589 31.21 -9.59 9.73
N GLY A 590 31.07 -9.12 8.50
CA GLY A 590 31.85 -9.57 7.33
C GLY A 590 31.28 -10.75 6.54
N ALA A 591 30.09 -11.25 6.88
CA ALA A 591 29.45 -12.32 6.13
C ALA A 591 29.04 -11.86 4.72
N SER A 592 29.05 -12.78 3.76
CA SER A 592 28.38 -12.57 2.48
C SER A 592 26.92 -12.99 2.54
N VAL A 593 26.08 -12.36 1.74
CA VAL A 593 24.63 -12.58 1.75
C VAL A 593 24.11 -12.80 0.34
N ILE A 594 23.39 -13.90 0.12
CA ILE A 594 22.53 -14.11 -1.05
C ILE A 594 21.08 -14.06 -0.59
N GLY A 595 20.24 -13.28 -1.27
CA GLY A 595 18.80 -13.22 -1.02
C GLY A 595 18.03 -14.11 -1.99
N ILE A 596 17.13 -14.95 -1.49
CA ILE A 596 16.07 -15.59 -2.29
C ILE A 596 14.77 -14.84 -2.00
N VAL A 597 14.33 -14.04 -2.97
CA VAL A 597 13.28 -13.03 -2.76
C VAL A 597 12.26 -13.03 -3.88
N ASN A 598 10.99 -12.82 -3.55
CA ASN A 598 9.94 -12.77 -4.58
C ASN A 598 9.57 -11.34 -4.99
N ARG A 599 9.93 -10.34 -4.18
CA ARG A 599 9.61 -8.94 -4.42
C ARG A 599 10.88 -8.15 -4.78
N ARG A 600 10.94 -7.69 -6.03
CA ARG A 600 11.95 -6.72 -6.46
C ARG A 600 11.82 -5.40 -5.69
N GLY A 601 12.95 -4.69 -5.52
CA GLY A 601 13.00 -3.40 -4.82
C GLY A 601 12.59 -3.48 -3.35
N SER A 602 12.91 -4.59 -2.67
CA SER A 602 12.65 -4.78 -1.24
C SER A 602 13.92 -4.55 -0.41
N ASP A 603 13.76 -4.33 0.90
CA ASP A 603 14.89 -4.04 1.79
C ASP A 603 16.01 -5.10 1.70
N LEU A 604 15.64 -6.38 1.53
CA LEU A 604 16.60 -7.45 1.37
C LEU A 604 17.35 -7.40 0.02
N THR A 605 16.72 -6.90 -1.05
CA THR A 605 17.39 -6.77 -2.36
C THR A 605 18.51 -5.73 -2.33
N ASP A 606 18.36 -4.67 -1.52
CA ASP A 606 19.38 -3.62 -1.38
C ASP A 606 20.53 -4.06 -0.47
N LYS A 607 20.28 -5.04 0.40
CA LYS A 607 21.25 -5.52 1.40
C LYS A 607 22.05 -6.73 0.95
N ALA A 608 21.56 -7.57 0.04
CA ALA A 608 22.29 -8.78 -0.35
C ALA A 608 23.42 -8.47 -1.35
N ASP A 609 24.45 -9.32 -1.37
CA ASP A 609 25.52 -9.28 -2.38
C ASP A 609 25.07 -9.93 -3.71
N GLY A 610 24.16 -10.91 -3.63
CA GLY A 610 23.54 -11.56 -4.80
C GLY A 610 22.06 -11.81 -4.56
N ILE A 611 21.24 -11.78 -5.62
CA ILE A 611 19.78 -11.94 -5.52
C ILE A 611 19.28 -12.96 -6.53
N LEU A 612 18.57 -13.96 -6.02
CA LEU A 612 17.82 -14.90 -6.83
C LEU A 612 16.33 -14.65 -6.66
N TYR A 613 15.69 -14.16 -7.73
CA TYR A 613 14.26 -13.93 -7.73
C TYR A 613 13.50 -15.23 -7.93
N THR A 614 12.47 -15.46 -7.10
CA THR A 614 11.46 -16.49 -7.37
C THR A 614 10.47 -15.98 -8.42
N SER A 615 9.99 -16.89 -9.26
CA SER A 615 9.11 -16.58 -10.41
C SER A 615 9.73 -15.49 -11.29
N ASP A 616 9.04 -14.37 -11.51
CA ASP A 616 9.53 -13.18 -12.23
C ASP A 616 9.94 -12.02 -11.30
N GLY A 617 9.88 -12.22 -9.97
CA GLY A 617 10.11 -11.18 -8.96
C GLY A 617 8.93 -10.21 -8.77
N ARG A 618 7.77 -10.50 -9.39
CA ARG A 618 6.53 -9.72 -9.28
C ARG A 618 5.33 -10.57 -8.85
N ASP A 619 5.50 -11.88 -8.71
CA ASP A 619 4.45 -12.87 -8.41
C ASP A 619 3.98 -12.83 -6.94
N VAL A 620 3.44 -11.69 -6.49
CA VAL A 620 3.07 -11.43 -5.09
C VAL A 620 2.09 -12.50 -4.56
N GLU A 621 2.31 -12.90 -3.32
CA GLU A 621 1.44 -13.78 -2.57
C GLU A 621 0.62 -12.93 -1.59
N MET A 622 -0.70 -12.96 -1.77
CA MET A 622 -1.68 -12.18 -1.01
C MET A 622 -2.36 -13.02 0.08
N SER A 623 -2.38 -14.36 -0.06
CA SER A 623 -2.78 -15.24 1.04
C SER A 623 -1.84 -15.07 2.24
N VAL A 624 -2.42 -15.15 3.44
CA VAL A 624 -1.65 -15.18 4.69
C VAL A 624 -0.83 -16.48 4.80
N ALA A 625 -1.40 -17.61 4.37
CA ALA A 625 -0.70 -18.88 4.34
C ALA A 625 0.09 -19.00 3.03
N SER A 626 1.41 -19.16 3.16
CA SER A 626 2.31 -19.26 2.00
C SER A 626 2.22 -20.62 1.30
N THR A 627 2.16 -20.61 -0.03
CA THR A 627 1.95 -21.76 -0.91
C THR A 627 2.89 -21.73 -2.11
N LYS A 628 2.59 -20.95 -3.16
CA LYS A 628 3.45 -20.84 -4.36
C LYS A 628 4.84 -20.34 -4.02
N ALA A 629 4.96 -19.41 -3.06
CA ALA A 629 6.26 -18.89 -2.66
C ALA A 629 7.14 -19.97 -2.01
N PHE A 630 6.56 -20.88 -1.21
CA PHE A 630 7.30 -22.01 -0.64
C PHE A 630 7.93 -22.90 -1.73
N TYR A 631 7.12 -23.34 -2.71
CA TYR A 631 7.62 -24.19 -3.78
C TYR A 631 8.65 -23.47 -4.66
N ALA A 632 8.42 -22.19 -4.96
CA ALA A 632 9.37 -21.38 -5.72
C ALA A 632 10.68 -21.17 -4.95
N GLN A 633 10.64 -20.96 -3.63
CA GLN A 633 11.83 -20.87 -2.79
C GLN A 633 12.64 -22.19 -2.79
N VAL A 634 11.96 -23.33 -2.74
CA VAL A 634 12.61 -24.65 -2.84
C VAL A 634 13.18 -24.91 -4.24
N ALA A 635 12.60 -24.33 -5.30
CA ALA A 635 13.18 -24.42 -6.65
C ALA A 635 14.42 -23.53 -6.81
N ALA A 636 14.38 -22.38 -6.14
CA ALA A 636 15.38 -21.33 -6.19
C ALA A 636 16.68 -21.70 -5.48
N GLY A 637 16.57 -22.28 -4.27
CA GLY A 637 17.72 -22.76 -3.50
C GLY A 637 18.02 -24.22 -3.80
#